data_AF-Q8P905-F1
#
_entry.id   AF-Q8P905-F1
#
_cell.length_a   1.000
_cell.length_b   1.000
_cell.length_c   1.000
_cell.angle_alpha   90.00
_cell.angle_beta   90.00
_cell.angle_gamma   90.00
#
_symmetry.space_group_name_H-M   'P 1'
#
loop_
_entity.id
_entity.type
_entity.pdbx_description
1 polymer ?
#
loop_
_entity_poly.entity_id
_entity_poly.type
_entity_poly.pdbx_seq_one_letter_code
_entity_poly.pdbx_strand_id
1 'polypeptide(L)'
;MQLDTYDHVDLTGPWAGFGFQGYRFFTPEGREVRPEEMRWWSLTCTIAREWALMMAEERERVWHPRPAEVIYLRDVIRRRRERRLSVVDGAGSADRARVIRATRGPRDPRRG
;
A
#
# COMPACT_ATOMS: atom_id res chain seq x y z
N MET A 1 28.88 40.02 6.95
CA MET A 1 28.13 40.05 8.23
C MET A 1 28.31 38.69 8.87
N GLN A 2 29.19 38.60 9.86
CA GLN A 2 29.32 37.40 10.68
C GLN A 2 28.13 37.48 11.65
N LEU A 3 27.14 36.59 11.51
CA LEU A 3 26.15 36.42 12.56
C LEU A 3 26.94 35.92 13.76
N ASP A 4 27.04 36.73 14.81
CA ASP A 4 27.57 36.25 16.08
C ASP A 4 26.58 35.21 16.56
N THR A 5 26.90 33.93 16.32
CA THR A 5 25.99 32.84 16.60
C THR A 5 25.69 32.78 18.09
N TYR A 6 26.44 33.43 18.98
CA TYR A 6 26.23 33.35 20.43
C TYR A 6 25.19 34.32 20.99
N ASP A 7 24.67 35.28 20.21
CA ASP A 7 23.56 36.10 20.66
C ASP A 7 22.24 35.31 20.58
N HIS A 8 21.40 35.47 21.60
CA HIS A 8 20.09 34.83 21.63
C HIS A 8 19.13 35.54 20.66
N VAL A 9 18.50 34.79 19.78
CA VAL A 9 17.54 35.29 18.79
C VAL A 9 16.20 34.62 19.00
N ASP A 10 15.20 35.41 19.39
CA ASP A 10 13.81 34.98 19.48
C ASP A 10 13.17 34.86 18.08
N LEU A 11 12.42 33.79 17.88
CA LEU A 11 11.59 33.58 16.71
C LEU A 11 10.24 34.31 16.88
N THR A 12 9.59 34.60 15.75
CA THR A 12 8.34 35.37 15.71
C THR A 12 7.22 34.59 15.01
N GLY A 13 5.99 35.11 15.10
CA GLY A 13 4.82 34.48 14.48
C GLY A 13 4.40 33.19 15.20
N PRO A 14 4.06 32.10 14.47
CA PRO A 14 3.72 30.80 15.08
C PRO A 14 4.83 30.20 15.95
N TRP A 15 6.06 30.71 15.82
CA TRP A 15 7.24 30.29 16.59
C TRP A 15 7.57 31.24 17.76
N ALA A 16 6.66 32.16 18.12
CA ALA A 16 6.89 33.07 19.23
C ALA A 16 7.24 32.32 20.53
N GLY A 17 8.26 32.80 21.22
CA GLY A 17 8.82 32.20 22.45
C GLY A 17 9.87 31.12 22.20
N PHE A 18 9.98 30.59 20.98
CA PHE A 18 11.13 29.76 20.63
C PHE A 18 12.31 30.65 20.25
N GLY A 19 13.54 30.16 20.41
CA GLY A 19 14.74 30.93 20.06
C GLY A 19 15.93 30.07 19.67
N PHE A 20 16.96 30.71 19.14
CA PHE A 20 18.25 30.08 18.86
C PHE A 20 19.38 30.84 19.55
N GLN A 21 20.35 30.08 20.06
CA GLN A 21 21.63 30.62 20.51
C GLN A 21 22.72 29.58 20.22
N GLY A 22 23.71 29.97 19.44
CA GLY A 22 24.74 29.09 18.91
C GLY A 22 24.12 28.00 18.05
N TYR A 23 24.33 26.75 18.47
CA TYR A 23 23.71 25.57 17.88
C TYR A 23 22.52 25.05 18.69
N ARG A 24 22.06 25.80 19.69
CA ARG A 24 21.01 25.38 20.62
C ARG A 24 19.69 26.02 20.25
N PHE A 25 18.62 25.24 20.36
CA PHE A 25 17.25 25.70 20.19
C PHE A 25 16.60 25.82 21.56
N PHE A 26 15.78 26.84 21.77
CA PHE A 26 15.08 27.09 23.03
C PHE A 26 13.58 27.04 22.81
N THR A 27 12.86 26.39 23.73
CA THR A 27 11.40 26.38 23.76
C THR A 27 10.86 27.61 24.50
N PRO A 28 9.57 27.96 24.35
CA PRO A 28 8.92 29.05 25.10
C PRO A 28 9.01 28.91 26.62
N GLU A 29 9.14 27.69 27.12
CA GLU A 29 9.35 27.40 28.54
C GLU A 29 10.82 27.59 28.97
N GLY A 30 11.69 28.06 28.07
CA GLY A 30 13.12 28.24 28.31
C GLY A 30 13.93 26.95 28.31
N ARG A 31 13.39 25.84 27.80
CA ARG A 31 14.14 24.57 27.73
C ARG A 31 15.08 24.58 26.55
N GLU A 32 16.30 24.17 26.79
CA GLU A 32 17.27 23.94 25.74
C GLU A 32 17.02 22.59 25.04
N VAL A 33 17.11 22.59 23.71
CA VAL A 33 17.11 21.42 22.85
C VAL A 33 18.40 21.42 22.04
N ARG A 34 19.18 20.36 22.20
CA ARG A 34 20.45 20.19 21.49
C ARG A 34 20.22 19.71 20.06
N PRO A 35 21.19 19.92 19.14
CA PRO A 35 21.11 19.42 17.76
C PRO A 35 20.82 17.92 17.66
N GLU A 36 21.42 17.10 18.53
CA GLU A 36 21.27 15.65 18.51
C GLU A 36 19.85 15.23 18.89
N GLU A 37 19.25 15.94 19.85
CA GLU A 37 17.85 15.75 20.22
C GLU A 37 16.98 16.12 19.03
N MET A 38 17.17 17.30 18.44
CA MET A 38 16.38 17.74 17.29
C MET A 38 16.42 16.74 16.12
N ARG A 39 17.59 16.10 15.86
CA ARG A 39 17.70 15.02 14.88
C ARG A 39 16.81 13.82 15.23
N TRP A 40 16.86 13.36 16.47
CA TRP A 40 16.02 12.25 16.92
C TRP A 40 14.51 12.59 16.85
N TRP A 41 14.14 13.81 17.23
CA TRP A 41 12.77 14.30 17.10
C TRP A 41 12.32 14.33 15.63
N SER A 42 13.16 14.86 14.72
CA SER A 42 12.85 14.90 13.29
C SER A 42 12.63 13.51 12.67
N LEU A 43 13.43 12.52 13.08
CA LEU A 43 13.25 11.13 12.66
C LEU A 43 11.92 10.57 13.16
N THR A 44 11.60 10.81 14.45
CA THR A 44 10.34 10.37 15.06
C THR A 44 9.13 10.98 14.35
N CYS A 45 9.17 12.28 14.05
CA CYS A 45 8.11 12.96 13.28
C CYS A 45 7.99 12.40 11.86
N THR A 46 9.11 12.07 11.21
CA THR A 46 9.10 11.45 9.87
C THR A 46 8.44 10.08 9.90
N ILE A 47 8.81 9.21 10.85
CA ILE A 47 8.19 7.88 11.01
C ILE A 47 6.69 8.02 11.29
N ALA A 48 6.31 8.94 12.18
CA ALA A 48 4.90 9.20 12.49
C ALA A 48 4.12 9.65 11.24
N ARG A 49 4.73 10.47 10.39
CA ARG A 49 4.13 10.92 9.13
C ARG A 49 3.95 9.77 8.14
N GLU A 50 4.98 8.95 7.93
CA GLU A 50 4.90 7.79 7.02
C GLU A 50 3.84 6.79 7.50
N TRP A 51 3.76 6.56 8.81
CA TRP A 51 2.70 5.73 9.38
C TRP A 51 1.31 6.33 9.16
N ALA A 52 1.14 7.64 9.34
CA ALA A 52 -0.13 8.31 9.09
C ALA A 52 -0.56 8.23 7.62
N LEU A 53 0.38 8.33 6.68
CA LEU A 53 0.13 8.17 5.25
C LEU A 53 -0.28 6.74 4.91
N MET A 54 0.44 5.73 5.42
CA MET A 54 0.07 4.33 5.26
C MET A 54 -1.33 4.04 5.81
N MET A 55 -1.70 4.61 6.96
CA MET A 55 -3.04 4.46 7.54
C MET A 55 -4.12 5.19 6.73
N ALA A 56 -3.80 6.33 6.11
CA ALA A 56 -4.71 7.01 5.21
C ALA A 56 -4.94 6.19 3.93
N GLU A 57 -3.90 5.61 3.33
CA GLU A 57 -4.01 4.73 2.17
C GLU A 57 -4.87 3.49 2.49
N GLU A 58 -4.70 2.87 3.67
CA GLU A 58 -5.54 1.75 4.09
C GLU A 58 -7.01 2.15 4.34
N ARG A 59 -7.29 3.39 4.77
CA ARG A 59 -8.67 3.90 4.86
C ARG A 59 -9.29 4.12 3.49
N GLU A 60 -8.50 4.53 2.52
CA GLU A 60 -8.93 4.75 1.13
C GLU A 60 -9.04 3.46 0.33
N ARG A 61 -8.42 2.36 0.77
CA ARG A 61 -8.68 1.02 0.25
C ARG A 61 -10.15 0.68 0.45
N VAL A 62 -10.94 0.96 -0.59
CA VAL A 62 -12.32 0.52 -0.70
C VAL A 62 -12.30 -1.00 -0.67
N TRP A 63 -12.65 -1.58 0.48
CA TRP A 63 -13.05 -2.98 0.53
C TRP A 63 -14.28 -3.08 -0.36
N HIS A 64 -14.10 -3.56 -1.60
CA HIS A 64 -15.25 -3.91 -2.42
C HIS A 64 -15.99 -5.01 -1.66
N PRO A 65 -17.19 -4.74 -1.09
CA PRO A 65 -17.97 -5.82 -0.53
C PRO A 65 -18.24 -6.76 -1.71
N ARG A 66 -17.63 -7.95 -1.68
CA ARG A 66 -18.05 -8.99 -2.60
C ARG A 66 -19.54 -9.16 -2.34
N PRO A 67 -20.42 -9.04 -3.35
CA PRO A 67 -21.82 -9.25 -3.13
C PRO A 67 -21.98 -10.63 -2.51
N ALA A 68 -22.47 -10.68 -1.27
CA ALA A 68 -22.84 -11.93 -0.60
C ALA A 68 -24.18 -12.39 -1.19
N GLU A 69 -24.20 -12.62 -2.50
CA GLU A 69 -25.39 -13.04 -3.21
C GLU A 69 -25.64 -14.52 -2.89
N VAL A 70 -26.87 -14.83 -2.48
CA VAL A 70 -27.29 -16.21 -2.25
C VAL A 70 -27.46 -16.86 -3.62
N ILE A 71 -26.54 -17.77 -3.96
CA ILE A 71 -26.59 -18.51 -5.22
C ILE A 71 -27.23 -19.88 -4.97
N TYR A 72 -28.28 -20.21 -5.73
CA TYR A 72 -28.83 -21.56 -5.75
C TYR A 72 -27.91 -22.50 -6.52
N LEU A 73 -27.28 -23.44 -5.79
CA LEU A 73 -26.35 -24.42 -6.37
C LEU A 73 -26.96 -25.22 -7.52
N ARG A 74 -28.27 -25.50 -7.46
CA ARG A 74 -29.03 -26.16 -8.54
C ARG A 74 -28.90 -25.39 -9.86
N ASP A 75 -29.05 -24.07 -9.83
CA ASP A 75 -29.04 -23.23 -11.04
C ASP A 75 -27.63 -23.11 -11.63
N VAL A 76 -26.61 -23.07 -10.77
CA VAL A 76 -25.20 -23.11 -11.19
C VAL A 76 -24.87 -24.42 -11.89
N ILE A 77 -25.31 -25.55 -11.32
CA ILE A 77 -25.09 -26.88 -11.92
C ILE A 77 -25.85 -27.01 -13.24
N ARG A 78 -27.11 -26.53 -13.29
CA ARG A 78 -27.93 -26.55 -14.51
C ARG A 78 -27.30 -25.72 -15.62
N ARG A 79 -26.95 -24.45 -15.36
CA ARG A 79 -26.26 -23.57 -16.32
C ARG A 79 -24.93 -24.15 -16.81
N ARG A 80 -24.16 -24.82 -15.95
CA ARG A 80 -22.92 -25.50 -16.35
C ARG A 80 -23.19 -26.66 -17.31
N ARG A 81 -24.24 -27.45 -17.07
CA ARG A 81 -24.65 -28.53 -17.98
C ARG A 81 -25.15 -27.97 -19.31
N GLU A 82 -26.03 -26.96 -19.27
CA GLU A 82 -26.56 -26.28 -20.46
C GLU A 82 -25.42 -25.68 -21.30
N ARG A 83 -24.45 -24.98 -20.69
CA ARG A 83 -23.27 -24.49 -21.42
C ARG A 83 -22.46 -25.62 -22.06
N ARG A 84 -22.20 -26.70 -21.33
CA ARG A 84 -21.48 -27.87 -21.87
C ARG A 84 -22.22 -28.51 -23.04
N LEU A 85 -23.56 -28.59 -22.97
CA LEU A 85 -24.39 -29.12 -24.04
C LEU A 85 -24.43 -28.17 -25.25
N SER A 86 -24.52 -26.86 -25.02
CA SER A 86 -24.44 -25.85 -26.10
C SER A 86 -23.09 -25.83 -26.83
N VAL A 87 -22.00 -26.22 -26.16
CA VAL A 87 -20.68 -26.42 -26.79
C VAL A 87 -20.64 -27.69 -27.64
N VAL A 88 -21.44 -28.71 -27.30
CA VAL A 88 -21.52 -29.97 -28.04
C VAL A 88 -22.38 -29.83 -29.31
N ASP A 89 -23.49 -29.09 -29.25
CA ASP A 89 -24.36 -28.87 -30.43
C ASP A 89 -23.70 -27.98 -31.52
N GLY A 90 -22.71 -27.17 -31.15
CA GLY A 90 -21.90 -26.38 -32.10
C GLY A 90 -20.64 -27.08 -32.61
N ALA A 91 -20.29 -28.24 -32.05
CA ALA A 91 -19.11 -29.01 -32.45
C ALA A 91 -19.52 -30.08 -33.47
N GLY A 92 -19.62 -29.68 -34.73
CA GLY A 92 -19.71 -30.61 -35.85
C GLY A 92 -18.62 -31.67 -35.73
N SER A 93 -19.05 -32.93 -35.56
CA SER A 93 -18.25 -34.18 -35.51
C SER A 93 -16.74 -33.99 -35.56
N ALA A 94 -16.15 -33.56 -34.43
CA ALA A 94 -14.70 -33.53 -34.29
C ALA A 94 -14.24 -34.92 -33.81
N ASP A 95 -13.59 -35.65 -34.73
CA ASP A 95 -13.03 -36.98 -34.53
C ASP A 95 -12.27 -37.08 -33.20
N ARG A 96 -12.83 -37.86 -32.27
CA ARG A 96 -12.41 -37.99 -30.86
C ARG A 96 -10.97 -38.48 -30.71
N ALA A 97 -10.40 -39.08 -31.77
CA ALA A 97 -9.01 -39.55 -31.81
C ALA A 97 -7.98 -38.40 -31.90
N ARG A 98 -8.34 -37.23 -32.44
CA ARG A 98 -7.37 -36.14 -32.70
C ARG A 98 -7.11 -35.25 -31.49
N VAL A 99 -8.08 -35.12 -30.59
CA VAL A 99 -8.02 -34.19 -29.43
C VAL A 99 -7.04 -34.67 -28.35
N ILE A 100 -6.87 -35.99 -28.18
CA ILE A 100 -5.99 -36.55 -27.15
C ILE A 100 -4.50 -36.32 -27.49
N ARG A 101 -4.15 -36.17 -28.78
CA ARG A 101 -2.76 -35.97 -29.21
C ARG A 101 -2.30 -34.51 -29.16
N ALA A 102 -3.21 -33.54 -29.19
CA ALA A 102 -2.84 -32.11 -29.23
C ALA A 102 -2.63 -31.48 -27.84
N THR A 103 -3.19 -32.06 -26.76
CA THR A 103 -3.13 -31.47 -25.41
C THR A 103 -1.86 -31.79 -24.62
N ARG A 104 -0.95 -32.60 -25.17
CA ARG A 104 0.34 -32.92 -24.53
C ARG A 104 1.48 -32.30 -25.32
N GLY A 105 1.66 -30.98 -25.14
CA GLY A 105 2.88 -30.30 -25.57
C GLY A 105 4.12 -30.85 -24.83
N PRO A 106 5.34 -30.56 -25.32
CA PRO A 106 6.58 -31.02 -24.70
C PRO A 106 6.62 -30.60 -23.22
N ARG A 107 6.91 -31.54 -22.32
CA ARG A 107 7.19 -31.23 -20.92
C ARG A 107 8.58 -30.64 -20.84
N ASP A 108 8.69 -29.39 -20.37
CA ASP A 108 9.98 -28.80 -20.01
C ASP A 108 10.69 -29.65 -18.94
N PRO A 109 12.01 -29.85 -19.03
CA PRO A 109 12.78 -30.48 -17.97
C PRO A 109 12.71 -29.64 -16.70
N ARG A 110 12.34 -30.26 -15.59
CA ARG A 110 12.44 -29.64 -14.25
C ARG A 110 13.92 -29.39 -13.97
N ARG A 111 14.33 -28.12 -13.85
CA ARG A 111 15.55 -27.71 -13.16
C ARG A 111 15.24 -27.63 -11.66
N GLY A 112 16.05 -28.29 -10.84
CA GLY A 112 15.95 -28.33 -9.37
C GLY A 112 16.24 -29.72 -8.87
#